data_AF-A0A1F9TKP3-F1
#
_entry.id   AF-A0A1F9TKP3-F1
#
_cell.length_a   1.000
_cell.length_b   1.000
_cell.length_c   1.000
_cell.angle_alpha   90.00
_cell.angle_beta   90.00
_cell.angle_gamma   90.00
#
_symmetry.space_group_name_H-M   'P 1'
#
loop_
_entity.id
_entity.type
_entity.pdbx_description
1 polymer ?
#
loop_
_entity_poly.entity_id
_entity_poly.type
_entity_poly.pdbx_seq_one_letter_code
_entity_poly.pdbx_strand_id
1 'polypeptide(L)'
;MNTAKNLEQGAARQAHACWSCGEAVAEGDNYCRHCGKGLGDHIPWQYRHWGIIALTLAGLGPFSLLFVWRSPFLSKESKIFYTAAITAGTAFVVRSFYKVWQYYETLLGGGLQY
;
A
#
# COMPACT_ATOMS: atom_id res chain seq x y z
N MET A 1 -31.31 16.81 37.36
CA MET A 1 -29.96 17.30 36.99
C MET A 1 -29.01 16.22 36.44
N ASN A 2 -29.45 14.96 36.24
CA ASN A 2 -28.57 13.87 35.75
C ASN A 2 -28.65 13.61 34.23
N THR A 3 -29.59 14.22 33.51
CA THR A 3 -29.83 13.94 32.08
C THR A 3 -28.79 14.59 31.17
N ALA A 4 -28.28 15.78 31.51
CA ALA A 4 -27.28 16.48 30.70
C ALA A 4 -25.91 15.76 30.69
N LYS A 5 -25.47 15.21 31.84
CA LYS A 5 -24.20 14.48 31.94
C LYS A 5 -24.18 13.18 31.12
N ASN A 6 -25.32 12.50 30.98
CA ASN A 6 -25.41 11.25 30.21
C ASN A 6 -25.30 11.47 28.69
N LEU A 7 -25.69 12.64 28.19
CA LEU A 7 -25.53 12.97 26.76
C LEU A 7 -24.07 13.28 26.39
N GLU A 8 -23.32 13.91 27.30
CA GLU A 8 -21.88 14.16 27.10
C GLU A 8 -21.05 12.87 27.25
N GLN A 9 -21.46 11.96 28.15
CA GLN A 9 -20.78 10.68 28.36
C GLN A 9 -21.02 9.65 27.25
N GLY A 10 -22.11 9.75 26.48
CA GLY A 10 -22.32 8.94 25.27
C GLY A 10 -21.40 9.32 24.10
N ALA A 11 -20.96 10.59 24.04
CA ALA A 11 -20.07 11.11 23.00
C ALA A 11 -18.58 10.86 23.29
N ALA A 12 -18.22 10.59 24.55
CA ALA A 12 -16.84 10.33 24.98
C ALA A 12 -16.47 8.82 25.00
N ARG A 13 -17.25 7.96 24.34
CA ARG A 13 -16.83 6.59 24.00
C ARG A 13 -15.51 6.68 23.23
N GLN A 14 -14.55 5.85 23.61
CA GLN A 14 -13.11 6.09 23.38
C GLN A 14 -12.82 6.40 21.92
N ALA A 15 -12.54 7.67 21.63
CA ALA A 15 -12.29 8.11 20.28
C ALA A 15 -10.90 7.63 19.86
N HIS A 16 -10.85 6.71 18.90
CA HIS A 16 -9.59 6.27 18.31
C HIS A 16 -9.35 7.05 17.02
N ALA A 17 -8.09 7.40 16.73
CA ALA A 17 -7.75 8.16 15.54
C ALA A 17 -7.86 7.28 14.29
N CYS A 18 -8.44 7.82 13.21
CA CYS A 18 -8.45 7.18 11.92
C CYS A 18 -7.02 7.00 11.40
N TRP A 19 -6.66 5.77 11.02
CA TRP A 19 -5.34 5.44 10.51
C TRP A 19 -4.93 6.21 9.24
N SER A 20 -5.90 6.77 8.50
CA SER A 20 -5.62 7.45 7.23
C SER A 20 -5.65 8.97 7.29
N CYS A 21 -6.60 9.56 8.02
CA CYS A 21 -6.75 11.02 8.09
C CYS A 21 -6.44 11.58 9.47
N GLY A 22 -6.23 10.73 10.48
CA GLY A 22 -5.96 11.14 11.86
C GLY A 22 -7.18 11.66 12.62
N GLU A 23 -8.35 11.74 11.97
CA GLU A 23 -9.59 12.24 12.57
C GLU A 23 -10.06 11.36 13.73
N ALA A 24 -10.65 11.96 14.77
CA ALA A 24 -11.22 11.22 15.88
C ALA A 24 -12.45 10.41 15.40
N VAL A 25 -12.45 9.12 15.64
CA VAL A 25 -13.57 8.24 15.29
C VAL A 25 -14.19 7.65 16.54
N ALA A 26 -15.52 7.67 16.59
CA ALA A 26 -16.29 7.12 17.70
C ALA A 26 -16.13 5.60 17.79
N GLU A 27 -16.11 5.09 19.03
CA GLU A 27 -16.06 3.67 19.32
C GLU A 27 -17.32 2.96 18.76
N GLY A 28 -17.14 2.12 17.74
CA GLY A 28 -18.21 1.38 17.05
C GLY A 28 -18.47 1.79 15.59
N ASP A 29 -17.86 2.88 15.10
CA ASP A 29 -17.92 3.23 13.68
C ASP A 29 -16.99 2.29 12.86
N ASN A 30 -17.56 1.57 11.89
CA ASN A 30 -16.80 0.69 10.99
C ASN A 30 -16.06 1.44 9.87
N TYR A 31 -16.39 2.71 9.66
CA TYR A 31 -15.80 3.56 8.62
C TYR A 31 -15.64 4.99 9.15
N CYS A 32 -14.58 5.66 8.72
CA CYS A 32 -14.36 7.05 9.04
C CYS A 32 -15.33 7.92 8.23
N ARG A 33 -16.14 8.75 8.91
CA ARG A 33 -17.11 9.66 8.26
C ARG A 33 -16.45 10.78 7.46
N HIS A 34 -15.21 11.13 7.79
CA HIS A 34 -14.47 12.20 7.12
C HIS A 34 -13.81 11.72 5.82
N CYS A 35 -13.07 10.59 5.86
CA CYS A 35 -12.33 10.10 4.69
C CYS A 35 -12.98 8.90 3.98
N GLY A 36 -14.06 8.34 4.53
CA GLY A 36 -14.80 7.20 3.97
C GLY A 36 -14.08 5.85 4.04
N LYS A 37 -12.93 5.76 4.75
CA LYS A 37 -12.15 4.50 4.83
C LYS A 37 -12.60 3.61 5.97
N GLY A 38 -12.58 2.29 5.73
CA GLY A 38 -12.87 1.27 6.73
C GLY A 38 -11.85 1.21 7.87
N LEU A 39 -12.34 0.90 9.07
CA LEU A 39 -11.57 0.79 10.31
C LEU A 39 -11.59 -0.67 10.80
N GLY A 40 -10.53 -1.08 11.53
CA GLY A 40 -10.42 -2.43 12.08
C GLY A 40 -10.48 -3.52 11.01
N ASP A 41 -11.48 -4.40 11.12
CA ASP A 41 -11.67 -5.55 10.22
C ASP A 41 -12.32 -5.18 8.87
N HIS A 42 -12.89 -3.98 8.73
CA HIS A 42 -13.58 -3.52 7.51
C HIS A 42 -12.64 -2.84 6.49
N ILE A 43 -11.34 -3.10 6.58
CA ILE A 43 -10.35 -2.52 5.66
C ILE A 43 -10.48 -3.17 4.27
N PRO A 44 -10.44 -2.39 3.17
CA PRO A 44 -10.54 -2.90 1.81
C PRO A 44 -9.49 -3.97 1.50
N TRP A 45 -9.87 -5.02 0.76
CA TRP A 45 -9.01 -6.15 0.44
C TRP A 45 -7.70 -5.75 -0.27
N GLN A 46 -7.68 -4.62 -0.97
CA GLN A 46 -6.49 -4.11 -1.66
C GLN A 46 -5.34 -3.75 -0.70
N TYR A 47 -5.64 -3.50 0.59
CA TYR A 47 -4.64 -3.20 1.62
C TYR A 47 -4.12 -4.44 2.35
N ARG A 48 -4.67 -5.63 2.07
CA ARG A 48 -4.15 -6.90 2.60
C ARG A 48 -2.90 -7.33 1.84
N HIS A 49 -2.05 -8.14 2.47
CA HIS A 49 -0.80 -8.68 1.89
C HIS A 49 -0.99 -9.29 0.50
N TRP A 50 -2.12 -9.98 0.27
CA TRP A 50 -2.47 -10.54 -1.04
C TRP A 50 -2.74 -9.48 -2.12
N GLY A 51 -3.36 -8.34 -1.76
CA GLY A 51 -3.61 -7.24 -2.69
C GLY A 51 -2.31 -6.58 -3.14
N ILE A 52 -1.34 -6.42 -2.23
CA ILE A 52 0.00 -5.91 -2.55
C ILE A 52 0.68 -6.86 -3.54
N ILE A 53 0.74 -8.16 -3.23
CA ILE A 53 1.35 -9.18 -4.10
C ILE A 53 0.69 -9.20 -5.49
N ALA A 54 -0.64 -9.14 -5.55
CA ALA A 54 -1.39 -9.09 -6.80
C ALA A 54 -1.07 -7.82 -7.62
N LEU A 55 -0.95 -6.66 -6.97
CA LEU A 55 -0.56 -5.41 -7.63
C LEU A 55 0.90 -5.44 -8.15
N THR A 56 1.82 -6.06 -7.41
CA THR A 56 3.20 -6.26 -7.88
C THR A 56 3.25 -7.19 -9.08
N LEU A 57 2.50 -8.30 -9.06
CA LEU A 57 2.42 -9.26 -10.15
C LEU A 57 1.68 -8.71 -11.37
N ALA A 58 0.65 -7.88 -11.17
CA ALA A 58 -0.14 -7.26 -12.23
C ALA A 58 0.60 -6.15 -13.00
N GLY A 59 1.90 -5.94 -12.75
CA GLY A 59 2.75 -5.13 -13.61
C GLY A 59 2.83 -3.65 -13.26
N LEU A 60 2.31 -3.22 -12.10
CA LEU A 60 2.49 -1.83 -11.65
C LEU A 60 3.94 -1.52 -11.20
N GLY A 61 4.81 -2.53 -11.10
CA GLY A 61 6.24 -2.34 -10.85
C GLY A 61 6.50 -1.43 -9.63
N PRO A 62 7.37 -0.41 -9.73
CA PRO A 62 7.66 0.50 -8.62
C PRO A 62 6.45 1.33 -8.17
N PHE A 63 5.38 1.45 -8.96
CA PHE A 63 4.17 2.17 -8.54
C PHE A 63 3.37 1.44 -7.46
N SER A 64 3.59 0.13 -7.26
CA SER A 64 3.01 -0.59 -6.13
C SER A 64 3.50 -0.07 -4.77
N LEU A 65 4.66 0.61 -4.73
CA LEU A 65 5.23 1.19 -3.51
C LEU A 65 4.39 2.30 -2.90
N LEU A 66 3.68 3.07 -3.73
CA LEU A 66 2.74 4.10 -3.25
C LEU A 66 1.63 3.50 -2.38
N PHE A 67 1.17 2.29 -2.72
CA PHE A 67 0.16 1.57 -1.94
C PHE A 67 0.73 0.98 -0.65
N VAL A 68 1.96 0.45 -0.69
CA VAL A 68 2.67 -0.07 0.50
C VAL A 68 2.86 1.02 1.56
N TRP A 69 3.26 2.22 1.15
CA TRP A 69 3.45 3.35 2.06
C TRP A 69 2.16 3.79 2.75
N ARG A 70 1.04 3.73 2.00
CA ARG A 70 -0.30 4.11 2.48
C ARG A 70 -0.97 3.03 3.33
N SER A 71 -0.42 1.81 3.40
CA SER A 71 -0.97 0.75 4.23
C SER A 71 -0.63 0.96 5.73
N PRO A 72 -1.64 0.99 6.62
CA PRO A 72 -1.46 1.12 8.06
C PRO A 72 -1.13 -0.21 8.75
N PHE A 73 -1.34 -1.33 8.04
CA PHE A 73 -1.23 -2.68 8.60
C PHE A 73 0.17 -3.29 8.48
N LEU A 74 1.05 -2.66 7.70
CA LEU A 74 2.43 -3.12 7.55
C LEU A 74 3.31 -2.50 8.64
N SER A 75 3.97 -3.37 9.41
CA SER A 75 5.04 -2.97 10.32
C SER A 75 6.16 -2.25 9.55
N LYS A 76 6.93 -1.40 10.24
CA LYS A 76 8.03 -0.63 9.61
C LYS A 76 9.04 -1.56 8.92
N GLU A 77 9.29 -2.74 9.49
CA GLU A 77 10.18 -3.75 8.90
C GLU A 77 9.60 -4.37 7.62
N SER A 78 8.31 -4.70 7.61
CA SER A 78 7.67 -5.22 6.41
C SER A 78 7.70 -4.20 5.27
N LYS A 79 7.52 -2.90 5.55
CA LYS A 79 7.63 -1.84 4.51
C LYS A 79 9.00 -1.84 3.85
N ILE A 80 10.07 -2.01 4.64
CA ILE A 80 11.44 -2.10 4.12
C ILE A 80 11.61 -3.35 3.28
N PHE A 81 11.14 -4.51 3.77
CA PHE A 81 11.26 -5.77 3.04
C PHE A 81 10.54 -5.73 1.69
N TYR A 82 9.30 -5.23 1.64
CA TYR A 82 8.58 -5.07 0.37
C TYR A 82 9.26 -4.07 -0.55
N THR A 83 9.79 -2.96 -0.01
CA THR A 83 10.53 -1.99 -0.82
C THR A 83 11.78 -2.60 -1.45
N ALA A 84 12.55 -3.35 -0.67
CA ALA A 84 13.74 -4.05 -1.15
C ALA A 84 13.37 -5.11 -2.20
N ALA A 85 12.34 -5.92 -1.93
CA ALA A 85 11.91 -6.97 -2.84
C ALA A 85 11.40 -6.44 -4.18
N ILE A 86 10.57 -5.38 -4.16
CA ILE A 86 10.04 -4.74 -5.38
C ILE A 86 11.18 -4.10 -6.18
N THR A 87 12.11 -3.42 -5.50
CA THR A 87 13.27 -2.78 -6.16
C THR A 87 14.19 -3.83 -6.79
N ALA A 88 14.51 -4.90 -6.07
CA ALA A 88 15.34 -5.98 -6.58
C ALA A 88 14.67 -6.70 -7.76
N GLY A 89 13.37 -6.99 -7.65
CA GLY A 89 12.58 -7.59 -8.73
C GLY A 89 12.54 -6.71 -9.98
N THR A 90 12.29 -5.41 -9.81
CA THR A 90 12.29 -4.45 -10.91
C THR A 90 13.66 -4.36 -11.58
N ALA A 91 14.75 -4.27 -10.81
CA ALA A 91 16.11 -4.25 -11.32
C ALA A 91 16.47 -5.54 -12.09
N PHE A 92 16.01 -6.69 -11.60
CA PHE A 92 16.21 -7.97 -12.26
C PHE A 92 15.49 -8.04 -13.62
N VAL A 93 14.23 -7.60 -13.69
CA VAL A 93 13.46 -7.56 -14.94
C VAL A 93 14.11 -6.62 -15.94
N VAL A 94 14.47 -5.40 -15.52
CA VAL A 94 15.17 -4.42 -16.37
C VAL A 94 16.49 -4.99 -16.89
N ARG A 95 17.29 -5.63 -16.04
CA ARG A 95 18.55 -6.27 -16.43
C ARG A 95 18.33 -7.42 -17.42
N SER A 96 17.26 -8.18 -17.26
CA SER A 96 16.91 -9.29 -18.15
C SER A 96 16.51 -8.77 -19.54
N PHE A 97 15.63 -7.78 -19.60
CA PHE A 97 15.27 -7.11 -20.85
C PHE A 97 16.48 -6.45 -21.51
N TYR A 98 17.34 -5.78 -20.74
CA TYR A 98 18.55 -5.14 -21.28
C TYR A 98 19.52 -6.17 -21.89
N LYS A 99 19.70 -7.33 -21.24
CA LYS A 99 20.53 -8.42 -21.79
C LYS A 99 19.93 -9.00 -23.07
N VAL A 100 18.61 -9.19 -23.11
CA VAL A 100 17.91 -9.66 -24.31
C VAL A 100 18.07 -8.63 -25.43
N TRP A 101 17.89 -7.35 -25.14
CA TRP A 101 18.12 -6.26 -26.09
C TRP A 101 19.55 -6.26 -26.62
N GLN A 102 20.54 -6.32 -25.73
CA GLN A 102 21.95 -6.42 -26.13
C GLN A 102 22.23 -7.66 -26.98
N TYR A 103 21.60 -8.80 -26.67
CA TYR A 103 21.71 -10.00 -27.50
C TYR A 103 21.13 -9.76 -28.89
N TYR A 104 19.95 -9.13 -29.00
CA TYR A 104 19.36 -8.73 -30.27
C TYR A 104 20.27 -7.75 -31.04
N GLU A 105 20.83 -6.74 -30.38
CA GLU A 105 21.79 -5.80 -30.97
C GLU A 105 23.06 -6.52 -31.44
N THR A 106 23.58 -7.52 -30.72
CA THR A 106 24.73 -8.30 -31.23
C THR A 106 24.36 -9.19 -32.40
N LEU A 107 23.12 -9.68 -32.46
CA LEU A 107 22.66 -10.63 -33.47
C LEU A 107 22.19 -9.92 -34.76
N LEU A 108 21.61 -8.72 -34.63
CA LEU A 108 21.18 -7.84 -35.73
C LEU A 108 22.25 -6.80 -36.09
N GLY A 109 22.88 -6.18 -35.10
CA GLY A 109 23.93 -5.16 -35.24
C GLY A 109 25.34 -5.73 -35.44
N GLY A 110 25.55 -7.04 -35.23
CA GLY A 110 26.71 -7.75 -35.78
C GLY A 110 26.80 -7.66 -37.33
N GLY A 111 25.74 -7.19 -38.00
CA GLY A 111 25.71 -6.88 -39.43
C GLY A 111 25.96 -5.42 -39.83
N LEU A 112 26.10 -4.48 -38.88
CA LEU A 112 26.36 -3.06 -39.18
C LEU A 112 27.62 -2.58 -38.45
N GLN A 113 28.77 -3.06 -38.92
CA GLN A 113 30.04 -2.38 -38.73
C GLN A 113 30.13 -1.26 -39.77
N TYR A 114 30.17 -0.01 -39.32
CA TYR A 114 30.83 1.10 -40.03
C TYR A 114 31.74 1.84 -39.06
#